data_AF-A0A952TI31-F1
#
_entry.id   AF-A0A952TI31-F1
#
_cell.length_a   1.000
_cell.length_b   1.000
_cell.length_c   1.000
_cell.angle_alpha   90.00
_cell.angle_beta   90.00
_cell.angle_gamma   90.00
#
_symmetry.space_group_name_H-M   'P 1'
#
loop_
_entity.id
_entity.type
_entity.pdbx_description
1 polymer ?
#
loop_
_entity_poly.entity_id
_entity_poly.type
_entity_poly.pdbx_seq_one_letter_code
_entity_poly.pdbx_strand_id
1 'polypeptide(L)'
;MNPMILSVVMMLAAASTATAMGKKEMSVGQSLYVGADSLNFRKDANTSNDSVVGKLVKRDQVQVLALLESTSPLVKVKIQKSASSLTAGTVGFVAAEYLSKEAPSVSSESGLSKYIVIQNVATERTRIYERCTARPGCPHKMIMETEFVAGRTEGDRSDRNRFITWLGRYKITGWKKFYEDNEGHYPSWYHPEYPQVPYNPSNAQVWFSKSLMPNGQGNMRGAFGWYTAFVGPNANSQWIHGTVGWGAEGDRYIRYTRNFWVNIFSNPRSAGCTRVENRAIAYMREILGPGTEVVRVYALESYMDSSRSDYADQAAPAAWNWILTTEGVQQDGPKSSRSSVLARGVPRSRMLETGVYAVDRFPDAQPLDQMREARSGKSGNTYSINPAEFQGRYLVDAGLFVNYRHPGSLPRGGFQESQLPDYLRTR
;
A
#
# COMPACT_ATOMS: atom_id res chain seq x y z
N MET A 1 61.81 -16.36 -20.40
CA MET A 1 60.47 -15.83 -20.71
C MET A 1 59.47 -16.96 -20.47
N ASN A 2 58.77 -16.93 -19.35
CA ASN A 2 57.76 -17.92 -18.93
C ASN A 2 56.41 -17.19 -18.87
N PRO A 3 55.33 -17.68 -19.49
CA PRO A 3 54.00 -17.20 -19.17
C PRO A 3 53.39 -18.06 -18.05
N MET A 4 53.11 -17.44 -16.91
CA MET A 4 52.21 -18.00 -15.89
C MET A 4 50.79 -18.06 -16.44
N ILE A 5 50.21 -19.26 -16.49
CA ILE A 5 48.78 -19.48 -16.68
C ILE A 5 48.11 -19.30 -15.32
N LEU A 6 47.37 -18.21 -15.14
CA LEU A 6 46.51 -17.98 -13.98
C LEU A 6 45.12 -18.57 -14.30
N SER A 7 44.85 -19.78 -13.82
CA SER A 7 43.50 -20.37 -13.87
C SER A 7 42.59 -19.64 -12.88
N VAL A 8 41.76 -18.73 -13.38
CA VAL A 8 40.62 -18.19 -12.64
C VAL A 8 39.49 -19.22 -12.68
N VAL A 9 39.31 -19.95 -11.58
CA VAL A 9 38.10 -20.74 -11.35
C VAL A 9 36.97 -19.76 -11.05
N MET A 10 36.15 -19.50 -12.06
CA MET A 10 34.92 -18.73 -11.94
C MET A 10 33.87 -19.62 -11.27
N MET A 11 33.73 -19.54 -9.95
CA MET A 11 32.55 -20.07 -9.26
C MET A 11 31.35 -19.20 -9.62
N LEU A 12 30.60 -19.64 -10.64
CA LEU A 12 29.23 -19.19 -10.86
C LEU A 12 28.38 -19.66 -9.68
N ALA A 13 28.12 -18.77 -8.73
CA ALA A 13 27.02 -18.94 -7.80
C ALA A 13 25.71 -18.85 -8.60
N ALA A 14 25.17 -20.01 -8.96
CA ALA A 14 23.83 -20.10 -9.52
C ALA A 14 22.85 -19.60 -8.45
N ALA A 15 22.28 -18.41 -8.65
CA ALA A 15 21.12 -17.98 -7.88
C ALA A 15 19.96 -18.91 -8.25
N SER A 16 19.58 -19.82 -7.35
CA SER A 16 18.40 -20.67 -7.53
C SER A 16 17.15 -19.78 -7.43
N THR A 17 16.62 -19.38 -8.58
CA THR A 17 15.24 -18.88 -8.63
C THR A 17 14.34 -20.07 -8.35
N ALA A 18 13.66 -20.07 -7.20
CA ALA A 18 12.68 -21.10 -6.86
C ALA A 18 11.65 -21.22 -7.99
N THR A 19 11.73 -22.32 -8.73
CA THR A 19 10.87 -22.60 -9.87
C THR A 19 9.52 -23.09 -9.33
N ALA A 20 8.44 -22.47 -9.81
CA ALA A 20 7.08 -22.91 -9.58
C ALA A 20 6.93 -24.39 -9.94
N MET A 21 6.41 -25.21 -9.02
CA MET A 21 6.32 -26.65 -9.24
C MET A 21 4.99 -27.02 -9.91
N GLY A 22 5.06 -27.85 -10.95
CA GLY A 22 3.88 -28.46 -11.53
C GLY A 22 3.26 -29.50 -10.59
N LYS A 23 1.93 -29.61 -10.54
CA LYS A 23 1.21 -30.58 -9.69
C LYS A 23 1.72 -32.03 -9.82
N LYS A 24 2.22 -32.41 -11.00
CA LYS A 24 2.75 -33.76 -11.29
C LYS A 24 4.05 -34.07 -10.53
N GLU A 25 4.75 -33.05 -10.05
CA GLU A 25 6.01 -33.18 -9.31
C GLU A 25 5.80 -33.09 -7.79
N MET A 26 4.56 -32.86 -7.35
CA MET A 26 4.17 -32.79 -5.95
C MET A 26 3.79 -34.17 -5.43
N SER A 27 4.03 -34.41 -4.14
CA SER A 27 3.61 -35.63 -3.44
C SER A 27 2.81 -35.30 -2.20
N VAL A 28 1.83 -36.15 -1.87
CA VAL A 28 1.10 -36.05 -0.59
C VAL A 28 2.09 -36.26 0.56
N GLY A 29 1.96 -35.46 1.62
CA GLY A 29 2.86 -35.42 2.76
C GLY A 29 4.05 -34.47 2.60
N GLN A 30 4.32 -33.98 1.38
CA GLN A 30 5.45 -33.11 1.09
C GLN A 30 5.26 -31.71 1.68
N SER A 31 6.32 -31.20 2.32
CA SER A 31 6.42 -29.81 2.73
C SER A 31 6.91 -28.94 1.57
N LEU A 32 6.21 -27.84 1.31
CA LEU A 32 6.50 -26.87 0.25
C LEU A 32 6.45 -25.44 0.80
N TYR A 33 7.07 -24.53 0.07
CA TYR A 33 7.10 -23.11 0.36
C TYR A 33 6.29 -22.32 -0.66
N VAL A 34 5.58 -21.31 -0.18
CA VAL A 34 4.88 -20.35 -1.02
C VAL A 34 5.89 -19.44 -1.74
N GLY A 35 5.87 -19.46 -3.06
CA GLY A 35 6.72 -18.63 -3.93
C GLY A 35 6.16 -17.25 -4.22
N ALA A 36 4.83 -17.08 -4.12
CA ALA A 36 4.15 -15.82 -4.40
C ALA A 36 4.16 -14.87 -3.20
N ASP A 37 4.24 -13.56 -3.47
CA ASP A 37 4.10 -12.52 -2.43
C ASP A 37 2.73 -12.53 -1.74
N SER A 38 1.69 -13.01 -2.45
CA SER A 38 0.34 -13.17 -1.92
C SER A 38 -0.34 -14.34 -2.61
N LEU A 39 -0.75 -15.34 -1.84
CA LEU A 39 -1.43 -16.54 -2.31
C LEU A 39 -2.74 -16.72 -1.56
N ASN A 40 -3.86 -16.74 -2.27
CA ASN A 40 -5.18 -16.96 -1.68
C ASN A 40 -5.24 -18.34 -1.01
N PHE A 41 -5.63 -18.36 0.27
CA PHE A 41 -5.90 -19.55 1.05
C PHE A 41 -7.41 -19.72 1.18
N ARG A 42 -7.91 -20.89 0.77
CA ARG A 42 -9.33 -21.13 0.53
C ARG A 42 -9.89 -22.20 1.46
N LYS A 43 -11.15 -22.06 1.87
CA LYS A 43 -11.85 -23.04 2.72
C LYS A 43 -12.26 -24.30 1.95
N ASP A 44 -12.48 -24.17 0.65
CA ASP A 44 -12.92 -25.25 -0.24
C ASP A 44 -12.18 -25.19 -1.59
N ALA A 45 -12.43 -26.18 -2.45
CA ALA A 45 -11.76 -26.30 -3.75
C ALA A 45 -12.36 -25.37 -4.83
N ASN A 46 -13.10 -24.33 -4.46
CA ASN A 46 -13.68 -23.35 -5.38
C ASN A 46 -12.70 -22.20 -5.65
N THR A 47 -12.58 -21.79 -6.91
CA THR A 47 -11.74 -20.68 -7.35
C THR A 47 -12.41 -19.30 -7.17
N SER A 48 -13.70 -19.25 -6.85
CA SER A 48 -14.45 -18.03 -6.49
C SER A 48 -13.83 -17.29 -5.30
N ASN A 49 -13.97 -15.95 -5.26
CA ASN A 49 -13.45 -15.13 -4.17
C ASN A 49 -14.10 -15.44 -2.81
N ASP A 50 -15.34 -15.92 -2.77
CA ASP A 50 -16.06 -16.25 -1.52
C ASP A 50 -15.48 -17.47 -0.78
N SER A 51 -14.63 -18.23 -1.46
CA SER A 51 -13.89 -19.34 -0.88
C SER A 51 -12.63 -18.88 -0.13
N VAL A 52 -12.14 -17.66 -0.39
CA VAL A 52 -10.91 -17.15 0.20
C VAL A 52 -11.14 -16.78 1.67
N VAL A 53 -10.45 -17.48 2.57
CA VAL A 53 -10.51 -17.25 4.02
C VAL A 53 -9.24 -16.61 4.58
N GLY A 54 -8.24 -16.42 3.73
CA GLY A 54 -7.04 -15.66 4.06
C GLY A 54 -6.03 -15.69 2.94
N LYS A 55 -4.82 -15.23 3.23
CA LYS A 55 -3.71 -15.22 2.29
C LYS A 55 -2.46 -15.78 2.97
N LEU A 56 -1.76 -16.65 2.27
CA LEU A 56 -0.38 -16.97 2.56
C LEU A 56 0.52 -15.98 1.83
N VAL A 57 1.74 -15.81 2.33
CA VAL A 57 2.76 -14.93 1.77
C VAL A 57 4.01 -15.72 1.43
N LYS A 58 4.92 -15.08 0.69
CA LYS A 58 6.18 -15.68 0.25
C LYS A 58 6.93 -16.26 1.45
N ARG A 59 7.43 -17.49 1.31
CA ARG A 59 8.11 -18.31 2.32
C ARG A 59 7.22 -18.93 3.40
N ASP A 60 5.91 -18.72 3.38
CA ASP A 60 5.01 -19.54 4.20
C ASP A 60 5.18 -21.02 3.82
N GLN A 61 5.11 -21.88 4.81
CA GLN A 61 5.35 -23.31 4.65
C GLN A 61 4.04 -24.07 4.81
N VAL A 62 3.77 -24.96 3.86
CA VAL A 62 2.58 -25.79 3.84
C VAL A 62 2.94 -27.25 3.59
N GLN A 63 2.15 -28.16 4.15
CA GLN A 63 2.21 -29.58 3.84
C GLN A 63 1.08 -29.94 2.87
N VAL A 64 1.40 -30.61 1.77
CA VAL A 64 0.40 -31.13 0.84
C VAL A 64 -0.35 -32.29 1.50
N LEU A 65 -1.66 -32.17 1.63
CA LEU A 65 -2.52 -33.21 2.18
C LEU A 65 -3.24 -34.01 1.09
N ALA A 66 -3.58 -33.37 -0.04
CA ALA A 66 -4.19 -34.05 -1.17
C ALA A 66 -3.91 -33.30 -2.47
N LEU A 67 -3.64 -34.06 -3.52
CA LEU A 67 -3.65 -33.57 -4.90
C LEU A 67 -5.07 -33.74 -5.43
N LEU A 68 -5.70 -32.63 -5.81
CA LEU A 68 -7.00 -32.68 -6.48
C LEU A 68 -6.84 -33.16 -7.93
N GLU A 69 -7.96 -33.49 -8.57
CA GLU A 69 -7.99 -33.89 -9.98
C GLU A 69 -7.23 -32.92 -10.88
N SER A 70 -6.71 -33.45 -11.98
CA SER A 70 -5.82 -32.74 -12.91
C SER A 70 -6.42 -31.45 -13.49
N THR A 71 -7.76 -31.35 -13.54
CA THR A 71 -8.52 -30.20 -14.02
C THR A 71 -8.57 -29.05 -13.00
N SER A 72 -8.38 -29.32 -11.71
CA SER A 72 -8.32 -28.28 -10.70
C SER A 72 -6.92 -27.64 -10.68
N PRO A 73 -6.76 -26.32 -10.49
CA PRO A 73 -5.46 -25.71 -10.23
C PRO A 73 -5.04 -25.81 -8.76
N LEU A 74 -5.93 -26.25 -7.86
CA LEU A 74 -5.73 -26.19 -6.41
C LEU A 74 -5.20 -27.50 -5.81
N VAL A 75 -4.46 -27.40 -4.71
CA VAL A 75 -4.06 -28.52 -3.85
C VAL A 75 -4.56 -28.28 -2.43
N LYS A 76 -4.92 -29.36 -1.73
CA LYS A 76 -5.28 -29.29 -0.32
C LYS A 76 -4.00 -29.29 0.50
N VAL A 77 -3.87 -28.32 1.39
CA VAL A 77 -2.67 -28.13 2.20
C VAL A 77 -3.01 -27.88 3.67
N LYS A 78 -2.04 -28.18 4.54
CA LYS A 78 -2.02 -27.80 5.95
C LYS A 78 -0.94 -26.76 6.16
N ILE A 79 -1.26 -25.65 6.79
CA ILE A 79 -0.26 -24.62 7.13
C ILE A 79 0.69 -25.20 8.18
N GLN A 80 1.98 -25.21 7.90
CA GLN A 80 3.02 -25.58 8.87
C GLN A 80 3.60 -24.33 9.53
N LYS A 81 3.83 -23.28 8.76
CA LYS A 81 4.33 -21.99 9.23
C LYS A 81 3.76 -20.88 8.36
N SER A 82 3.30 -19.80 8.98
CA SER A 82 2.80 -18.63 8.26
C SER A 82 3.31 -17.35 8.92
N ALA A 83 3.67 -16.36 8.11
CA ALA A 83 3.89 -14.98 8.54
C ALA A 83 2.61 -14.12 8.42
N SER A 84 1.51 -14.68 7.92
CA SER A 84 0.19 -14.06 7.91
C SER A 84 -0.61 -14.37 9.20
N SER A 85 -1.84 -13.88 9.31
CA SER A 85 -2.76 -14.15 10.43
C SER A 85 -3.32 -15.58 10.45
N LEU A 86 -2.98 -16.40 9.45
CA LEU A 86 -3.44 -17.78 9.36
C LEU A 86 -2.65 -18.68 10.33
N THR A 87 -3.37 -19.37 11.20
CA THR A 87 -2.76 -20.23 12.23
C THR A 87 -2.14 -21.48 11.63
N ALA A 88 -0.96 -21.86 12.12
CA ALA A 88 -0.38 -23.17 11.85
C ALA A 88 -1.35 -24.29 12.25
N GLY A 89 -1.41 -25.34 11.43
CA GLY A 89 -2.36 -26.43 11.58
C GLY A 89 -3.66 -26.28 10.77
N THR A 90 -3.98 -25.06 10.31
CA THR A 90 -5.18 -24.82 9.50
C THR A 90 -5.09 -25.54 8.16
N VAL A 91 -6.19 -26.18 7.75
CA VAL A 91 -6.30 -26.92 6.48
C VAL A 91 -7.13 -26.12 5.50
N GLY A 92 -6.70 -26.08 4.25
CA GLY A 92 -7.40 -25.35 3.18
C GLY A 92 -6.82 -25.66 1.81
N PHE A 93 -7.09 -24.80 0.85
CA PHE A 93 -6.71 -24.99 -0.55
C PHE A 93 -5.93 -23.80 -1.09
N VAL A 94 -4.91 -24.08 -1.90
CA VAL A 94 -4.06 -23.07 -2.56
C VAL A 94 -3.75 -23.50 -3.99
N ALA A 95 -3.44 -22.55 -4.86
CA ALA A 95 -3.02 -22.85 -6.22
C ALA A 95 -1.60 -23.46 -6.23
N ALA A 96 -1.46 -24.62 -6.86
CA ALA A 96 -0.25 -25.42 -6.84
C ALA A 96 0.95 -24.72 -7.50
N GLU A 97 0.70 -23.96 -8.57
CA GLU A 97 1.73 -23.24 -9.33
C GLU A 97 2.54 -22.23 -8.49
N TYR A 98 2.05 -21.85 -7.30
CA TYR A 98 2.75 -20.93 -6.41
C TYR A 98 3.50 -21.65 -5.28
N LEU A 99 3.63 -22.97 -5.33
CA LEU A 99 4.39 -23.76 -4.35
C LEU A 99 5.73 -24.21 -4.95
N SER A 100 6.73 -24.30 -4.08
CA SER A 100 8.12 -24.62 -4.44
C SER A 100 8.76 -25.53 -3.39
N LYS A 101 9.71 -26.39 -3.82
CA LYS A 101 10.46 -27.32 -2.96
C LYS A 101 11.38 -26.58 -1.98
N GLU A 102 12.01 -25.53 -2.48
CA GLU A 102 12.96 -24.72 -1.73
C GLU A 102 12.30 -23.42 -1.27
N ALA A 103 12.65 -22.95 -0.07
CA ALA A 103 12.23 -21.64 0.37
C ALA A 103 12.79 -20.60 -0.60
N PRO A 104 11.97 -19.72 -1.19
CA PRO A 104 12.46 -18.66 -2.07
C PRO A 104 13.58 -17.88 -1.36
N SER A 105 14.75 -17.76 -2.00
CA SER A 105 15.91 -17.07 -1.40
C SER A 105 15.53 -15.66 -0.93
N VAL A 106 16.09 -15.22 0.21
CA VAL A 106 15.92 -13.84 0.71
C VAL A 106 16.82 -12.86 -0.06
N SER A 107 17.78 -13.35 -0.83
CA SER A 107 18.85 -12.54 -1.39
C SER A 107 18.87 -12.56 -2.92
N SER A 108 18.22 -11.58 -3.51
CA SER A 108 18.86 -10.60 -4.42
C SER A 108 17.83 -9.54 -4.74
N GLU A 109 18.28 -8.32 -4.96
CA GLU A 109 17.46 -7.14 -5.25
C GLU A 109 16.56 -7.29 -6.50
N SER A 110 16.68 -8.41 -7.22
CA SER A 110 15.97 -8.78 -8.45
C SER A 110 14.48 -9.08 -8.31
N GLY A 111 13.92 -9.10 -7.09
CA GLY A 111 12.50 -9.35 -6.84
C GLY A 111 11.77 -8.31 -6.00
N LEU A 112 12.45 -7.21 -5.66
CA LEU A 112 11.86 -6.12 -4.89
C LEU A 112 11.43 -5.02 -5.85
N SER A 113 10.26 -4.40 -5.60
CA SER A 113 9.77 -3.28 -6.41
C SER A 113 10.84 -2.19 -6.50
N LYS A 114 10.93 -1.53 -7.67
CA LYS A 114 11.77 -0.35 -7.89
C LYS A 114 11.52 0.74 -6.85
N TYR A 115 10.28 0.80 -6.35
CA TYR A 115 9.82 1.84 -5.44
C TYR A 115 9.49 1.30 -4.05
N ILE A 116 9.67 2.15 -3.03
CA ILE A 116 9.19 1.92 -1.66
C ILE A 116 8.29 3.08 -1.28
N VAL A 117 7.17 2.78 -0.63
CA VAL A 117 6.32 3.77 0.01
C VAL A 117 6.61 3.79 1.50
N ILE A 118 6.91 4.97 2.05
CA ILE A 118 7.02 5.20 3.48
C ILE A 118 5.89 6.15 3.89
N GLN A 119 5.01 5.69 4.78
CA GLN A 119 3.97 6.53 5.38
C GLN A 119 4.35 6.81 6.82
N ASN A 120 4.74 8.05 7.12
CA ASN A 120 4.94 8.47 8.50
C ASN A 120 3.62 8.96 9.07
N VAL A 121 3.00 8.12 9.91
CA VAL A 121 1.73 8.40 10.58
C VAL A 121 1.89 9.56 11.58
N ALA A 122 3.09 9.78 12.13
CA ALA A 122 3.31 10.88 13.08
C ALA A 122 3.07 12.25 12.42
N THR A 123 3.46 12.40 11.15
CA THR A 123 3.43 13.65 10.37
C THR A 123 2.37 13.65 9.27
N GLU A 124 1.62 12.55 9.14
CA GLU A 124 0.70 12.28 8.04
C GLU A 124 1.30 12.56 6.64
N ARG A 125 2.55 12.17 6.43
CA ARG A 125 3.27 12.29 5.14
C ARG A 125 3.51 10.92 4.51
N THR A 126 3.16 10.80 3.23
CA THR A 126 3.52 9.66 2.39
C THR A 126 4.64 10.09 1.45
N ARG A 127 5.74 9.35 1.47
CA ARG A 127 6.89 9.57 0.58
C ARG A 127 7.17 8.31 -0.22
N ILE A 128 7.46 8.47 -1.49
CA ILE A 128 7.84 7.38 -2.39
C ILE A 128 9.28 7.60 -2.81
N TYR A 129 10.07 6.53 -2.68
CA TYR A 129 11.47 6.53 -3.03
C TYR A 129 11.75 5.55 -4.15
N GLU A 130 12.57 5.96 -5.10
CA GLU A 130 13.32 5.04 -5.95
C GLU A 130 14.46 4.43 -5.15
N ARG A 131 14.48 3.11 -5.10
CA ARG A 131 15.45 2.36 -4.29
C ARG A 131 16.85 2.50 -4.84
N CYS A 132 17.78 2.80 -3.95
CA CYS A 132 19.19 2.54 -4.21
C CYS A 132 19.51 1.07 -3.95
N THR A 133 20.16 0.43 -4.93
CA THR A 133 20.55 -0.99 -4.91
C THR A 133 22.07 -1.17 -4.97
N ALA A 134 22.84 -0.09 -4.78
CA ALA A 134 24.30 -0.17 -4.86
C ALA A 134 24.90 -0.89 -3.64
N ARG A 135 24.30 -0.69 -2.46
CA ARG A 135 24.69 -1.33 -1.20
C ARG A 135 23.57 -1.19 -0.15
N PRO A 136 23.49 -2.08 0.85
CA PRO A 136 22.57 -1.88 1.97
C PRO A 136 22.77 -0.51 2.63
N GLY A 137 21.66 0.19 2.89
CA GLY A 137 21.65 1.49 3.54
C GLY A 137 22.18 2.65 2.69
N CYS A 138 22.33 2.51 1.36
CA CYS A 138 22.58 3.68 0.52
C CYS A 138 21.33 4.57 0.41
N PRO A 139 21.49 5.91 0.38
CA PRO A 139 20.39 6.84 0.25
C PRO A 139 19.50 6.53 -0.96
N HIS A 140 18.21 6.40 -0.73
CA HIS A 140 17.19 6.29 -1.75
C HIS A 140 16.81 7.68 -2.27
N LYS A 141 16.36 7.78 -3.52
CA LYS A 141 15.96 9.05 -4.13
C LYS A 141 14.46 9.26 -3.98
N MET A 142 14.02 10.31 -3.31
CA MET A 142 12.60 10.66 -3.26
C MET A 142 12.09 11.04 -4.66
N ILE A 143 10.92 10.53 -5.01
CA ILE A 143 10.26 10.81 -6.31
C ILE A 143 8.82 11.30 -6.17
N MET A 144 8.30 11.31 -4.94
CA MET A 144 7.00 11.87 -4.60
C MET A 144 6.91 12.10 -3.09
N GLU A 145 6.39 13.25 -2.69
CA GLU A 145 5.82 13.50 -1.36
C GLU A 145 4.35 13.92 -1.49
N THR A 146 3.50 13.46 -0.59
CA THR A 146 2.14 13.95 -0.43
C THR A 146 1.67 13.84 1.02
N GLU A 147 0.77 14.72 1.40
CA GLU A 147 0.02 14.61 2.64
C GLU A 147 -1.03 13.49 2.55
N PHE A 148 -1.32 12.85 3.68
CA PHE A 148 -2.46 11.95 3.85
C PHE A 148 -3.24 12.27 5.12
N VAL A 149 -4.35 11.58 5.35
CA VAL A 149 -5.06 11.59 6.64
C VAL A 149 -5.05 10.19 7.22
N ALA A 150 -4.57 10.08 8.45
CA ALA A 150 -4.56 8.82 9.19
C ALA A 150 -5.92 8.53 9.83
N GLY A 151 -6.15 7.25 10.16
CA GLY A 151 -7.27 6.82 10.98
C GLY A 151 -7.25 7.47 12.37
N ARG A 152 -8.37 7.45 13.11
CA ARG A 152 -8.46 8.07 14.46
C ARG A 152 -8.06 7.10 15.56
N THR A 153 -7.66 7.66 16.70
CA THR A 153 -7.32 6.91 17.92
C THR A 153 -8.54 6.35 18.66
N GLU A 154 -9.74 6.86 18.40
CA GLU A 154 -10.98 6.37 19.01
C GLU A 154 -11.41 5.07 18.34
N GLY A 155 -11.40 3.96 19.08
CA GLY A 155 -11.97 2.66 18.71
C GLY A 155 -13.48 2.57 18.89
N ASP A 156 -14.03 1.36 18.90
CA ASP A 156 -15.41 1.10 19.35
C ASP A 156 -15.43 0.26 20.63
N ARG A 157 -16.64 -0.11 21.09
CA ARG A 157 -16.83 -0.92 22.31
C ARG A 157 -16.17 -2.30 22.24
N SER A 158 -15.97 -2.84 21.03
CA SER A 158 -15.41 -4.17 20.81
C SER A 158 -13.90 -4.17 20.55
N ASP A 159 -13.36 -3.09 19.97
CA ASP A 159 -11.94 -2.93 19.71
C ASP A 159 -11.51 -1.46 19.77
N ARG A 160 -10.70 -1.15 20.78
CA ARG A 160 -10.06 0.16 20.99
C ARG A 160 -9.12 0.59 19.85
N ASN A 161 -8.64 -0.35 19.03
CA ASN A 161 -7.72 -0.13 17.92
C ASN A 161 -8.38 -0.25 16.54
N ARG A 162 -9.72 -0.29 16.48
CA ARG A 162 -10.45 -0.53 15.22
C ARG A 162 -10.17 0.52 14.15
N PHE A 163 -10.03 1.78 14.54
CA PHE A 163 -9.97 2.91 13.60
C PHE A 163 -8.59 3.56 13.49
N ILE A 164 -7.62 3.14 14.30
CA ILE A 164 -6.26 3.69 14.26
C ILE A 164 -5.50 3.08 13.08
N THR A 165 -4.62 3.84 12.43
CA THR A 165 -3.75 3.29 11.38
C THR A 165 -2.67 2.42 12.01
N TRP A 166 -2.60 1.16 11.59
CA TRP A 166 -1.64 0.20 12.15
C TRP A 166 -0.28 0.39 11.50
N LEU A 167 0.75 0.41 12.34
CA LEU A 167 2.14 0.48 11.91
C LEU A 167 2.59 -0.87 11.34
N GLY A 168 3.75 -0.90 10.70
CA GLY A 168 4.38 -2.14 10.25
C GLY A 168 4.69 -2.14 8.77
N ARG A 169 4.93 -3.33 8.24
CA ARG A 169 5.44 -3.54 6.89
C ARG A 169 4.45 -4.33 6.04
N TYR A 170 4.15 -3.82 4.86
CA TYR A 170 3.13 -4.33 3.96
C TYR A 170 3.65 -4.31 2.51
N LYS A 171 2.87 -4.91 1.61
CA LYS A 171 2.98 -4.78 0.17
C LYS A 171 1.64 -4.39 -0.42
N ILE A 172 1.66 -3.64 -1.52
CA ILE A 172 0.49 -3.48 -2.39
C ILE A 172 0.15 -4.85 -2.97
N THR A 173 -1.08 -5.30 -2.79
CA THR A 173 -1.59 -6.59 -3.30
C THR A 173 -2.45 -6.45 -4.54
N GLY A 174 -2.92 -5.23 -4.83
CA GLY A 174 -3.77 -4.95 -5.97
C GLY A 174 -4.30 -3.52 -5.94
N TRP A 175 -4.91 -3.12 -7.05
CA TRP A 175 -5.55 -1.82 -7.20
C TRP A 175 -7.00 -2.00 -7.65
N LYS A 176 -7.87 -1.09 -7.22
CA LYS A 176 -9.17 -0.89 -7.84
C LYS A 176 -9.41 0.57 -8.17
N LYS A 177 -10.02 0.81 -9.32
CA LYS A 177 -10.49 2.13 -9.73
C LYS A 177 -11.95 2.31 -9.34
N PHE A 178 -12.28 3.47 -8.77
CA PHE A 178 -13.58 3.80 -8.21
C PHE A 178 -14.13 2.72 -7.28
N TYR A 179 -13.31 2.24 -6.35
CA TYR A 179 -13.71 1.17 -5.43
C TYR A 179 -14.98 1.50 -4.64
N GLU A 180 -15.79 0.46 -4.41
CA GLU A 180 -16.98 0.43 -3.55
C GLU A 180 -16.88 -0.75 -2.59
N ASP A 181 -17.32 -0.55 -1.35
CA ASP A 181 -17.40 -1.64 -0.38
C ASP A 181 -18.55 -2.60 -0.68
N ASN A 182 -18.31 -3.88 -0.40
CA ASN A 182 -19.29 -4.93 -0.66
C ASN A 182 -20.59 -4.77 0.15
N GLU A 183 -20.58 -3.99 1.24
CA GLU A 183 -21.76 -3.71 2.06
C GLU A 183 -22.60 -2.55 1.51
N GLY A 184 -22.12 -1.84 0.48
CA GLY A 184 -22.83 -0.70 -0.12
C GLY A 184 -22.88 0.54 0.77
N HIS A 185 -22.08 0.60 1.85
CA HIS A 185 -22.04 1.77 2.73
C HIS A 185 -21.40 2.98 2.04
N TYR A 186 -20.44 2.74 1.16
CA TYR A 186 -19.66 3.75 0.46
C TYR A 186 -19.68 3.48 -1.05
N PRO A 187 -20.79 3.85 -1.72
CA PRO A 187 -20.90 3.74 -3.16
C PRO A 187 -19.73 4.40 -3.88
N SER A 188 -19.27 3.78 -4.96
CA SER A 188 -18.13 4.20 -5.78
C SER A 188 -18.19 5.66 -6.19
N TRP A 189 -17.04 6.32 -6.35
CA TRP A 189 -17.03 7.73 -6.79
C TRP A 189 -17.72 7.89 -8.15
N TYR A 190 -17.43 7.02 -9.12
CA TYR A 190 -18.14 6.97 -10.39
C TYR A 190 -18.64 5.55 -10.67
N HIS A 191 -19.88 5.47 -11.13
CA HIS A 191 -20.50 4.27 -11.70
C HIS A 191 -21.53 4.74 -12.73
N PRO A 192 -21.62 4.10 -13.91
CA PRO A 192 -22.52 4.55 -14.98
C PRO A 192 -24.01 4.48 -14.61
N GLU A 193 -24.37 3.57 -13.70
CA GLU A 193 -25.77 3.36 -13.29
C GLU A 193 -26.19 4.22 -12.09
N TYR A 194 -25.24 4.95 -11.49
CA TYR A 194 -25.51 5.72 -10.28
C TYR A 194 -25.76 7.19 -10.61
N PRO A 195 -26.39 7.96 -9.70
CA PRO A 195 -26.55 9.40 -9.88
C PRO A 195 -25.20 10.08 -10.20
N GLN A 196 -25.24 11.08 -11.07
CA GLN A 196 -24.06 11.82 -11.47
C GLN A 196 -23.43 12.53 -10.26
N VAL A 197 -22.11 12.44 -10.15
CA VAL A 197 -21.38 13.16 -9.11
C VAL A 197 -21.45 14.68 -9.33
N PRO A 198 -21.63 15.46 -8.26
CA PRO A 198 -21.74 16.91 -8.32
C PRO A 198 -20.40 17.51 -8.73
N TYR A 199 -20.40 18.39 -9.72
CA TYR A 199 -19.18 19.07 -10.17
C TYR A 199 -18.87 20.28 -9.28
N ASN A 200 -17.70 20.28 -8.64
CA ASN A 200 -17.18 21.36 -7.78
C ASN A 200 -18.24 21.94 -6.82
N PRO A 201 -18.87 21.12 -5.94
CA PRO A 201 -19.88 21.63 -5.03
C PRO A 201 -19.25 22.62 -4.04
N SER A 202 -20.00 23.65 -3.65
CA SER A 202 -19.56 24.63 -2.65
C SER A 202 -19.49 24.07 -1.23
N ASN A 203 -20.19 22.96 -0.95
CA ASN A 203 -20.27 22.31 0.36
C ASN A 203 -19.92 20.82 0.28
N ALA A 204 -19.11 20.33 1.23
CA ALA A 204 -18.74 18.92 1.35
C ALA A 204 -19.92 18.00 1.72
N GLN A 205 -20.95 18.50 2.40
CA GLN A 205 -22.11 17.70 2.83
C GLN A 205 -22.91 17.10 1.66
N VAL A 206 -22.79 17.70 0.47
CA VAL A 206 -23.45 17.19 -0.74
C VAL A 206 -23.08 15.72 -1.00
N TRP A 207 -21.84 15.29 -0.71
CA TRP A 207 -21.38 13.90 -0.88
C TRP A 207 -22.09 12.86 0.00
N PHE A 208 -22.91 13.31 0.95
CA PHE A 208 -23.70 12.48 1.86
C PHE A 208 -25.20 12.52 1.52
N SER A 209 -25.58 13.31 0.52
CA SER A 209 -26.98 13.41 0.09
C SER A 209 -27.49 12.06 -0.42
N LYS A 210 -28.68 11.66 0.04
CA LYS A 210 -29.38 10.47 -0.45
C LYS A 210 -29.66 10.54 -1.95
N SER A 211 -29.83 11.74 -2.52
CA SER A 211 -30.01 11.91 -3.96
C SER A 211 -28.78 11.55 -4.81
N LEU A 212 -27.59 11.47 -4.20
CA LEU A 212 -26.36 11.04 -4.86
C LEU A 212 -26.06 9.55 -4.69
N MET A 213 -26.91 8.83 -3.95
CA MET A 213 -26.72 7.44 -3.63
C MET A 213 -27.48 6.53 -4.62
N PRO A 214 -26.95 5.34 -4.96
CA PRO A 214 -27.72 4.35 -5.70
C PRO A 214 -28.98 3.98 -4.91
N ASN A 215 -30.16 4.16 -5.52
CA ASN A 215 -31.46 3.90 -4.90
C ASN A 215 -31.66 4.60 -3.54
N GLY A 216 -30.97 5.72 -3.29
CA GLY A 216 -31.02 6.40 -1.98
C GLY A 216 -30.30 5.66 -0.84
N GLN A 217 -29.47 4.65 -1.11
CA GLN A 217 -28.80 3.82 -0.11
C GLN A 217 -27.29 4.03 -0.05
N GLY A 218 -26.76 4.09 1.18
CA GLY A 218 -25.36 4.39 1.44
C GLY A 218 -25.17 5.59 2.36
N ASN A 219 -23.92 5.75 2.81
CA ASN A 219 -23.50 6.75 3.78
C ASN A 219 -22.78 7.91 3.10
N MET A 220 -21.90 7.63 2.13
CA MET A 220 -21.11 8.66 1.44
C MET A 220 -20.71 8.19 0.04
N ARG A 221 -20.95 9.03 -0.97
CA ARG A 221 -20.57 8.75 -2.34
C ARG A 221 -19.08 9.00 -2.52
N GLY A 222 -18.34 8.04 -3.06
CA GLY A 222 -16.94 8.20 -3.46
C GLY A 222 -15.93 8.30 -2.33
N ALA A 223 -16.21 7.75 -1.15
CA ALA A 223 -15.31 7.84 0.02
C ALA A 223 -13.88 7.32 -0.24
N PHE A 224 -13.72 6.42 -1.21
CA PHE A 224 -12.45 5.83 -1.65
C PHE A 224 -11.80 6.54 -2.85
N GLY A 225 -12.48 7.56 -3.39
CA GLY A 225 -11.98 8.39 -4.48
C GLY A 225 -11.73 7.65 -5.78
N TRP A 226 -10.70 8.09 -6.52
CA TRP A 226 -10.43 7.59 -7.87
C TRP A 226 -9.79 6.21 -7.90
N TYR A 227 -8.85 5.96 -7.01
CA TYR A 227 -8.11 4.71 -6.93
C TYR A 227 -7.93 4.27 -5.49
N THR A 228 -7.75 2.97 -5.33
CA THR A 228 -7.56 2.31 -4.03
C THR A 228 -6.53 1.20 -4.17
N ALA A 229 -5.43 1.32 -3.43
CA ALA A 229 -4.44 0.26 -3.27
C ALA A 229 -4.77 -0.59 -2.05
N PHE A 230 -4.94 -1.88 -2.29
CA PHE A 230 -5.07 -2.89 -1.24
C PHE A 230 -3.68 -3.22 -0.73
N VAL A 231 -3.49 -3.22 0.59
CA VAL A 231 -2.22 -3.61 1.21
C VAL A 231 -2.38 -4.87 2.04
N GLY A 232 -1.30 -5.64 2.17
CA GLY A 232 -1.24 -6.86 2.99
C GLY A 232 0.20 -7.29 3.23
N PRO A 233 0.46 -8.35 4.02
CA PRO A 233 -0.53 -9.14 4.78
C PRO A 233 -1.09 -8.37 5.98
N ASN A 234 -2.07 -8.95 6.68
CA ASN A 234 -2.55 -8.50 8.00
C ASN A 234 -2.83 -6.99 8.10
N ALA A 235 -3.39 -6.41 7.06
CA ALA A 235 -3.65 -4.98 6.99
C ALA A 235 -4.87 -4.56 7.82
N ASN A 236 -5.57 -5.49 8.49
CA ASN A 236 -6.76 -5.20 9.28
C ASN A 236 -7.81 -4.37 8.49
N SER A 237 -8.01 -4.72 7.21
CA SER A 237 -8.87 -3.97 6.29
C SER A 237 -8.48 -2.49 6.06
N GLN A 238 -7.20 -2.14 6.25
CA GLN A 238 -6.67 -0.78 6.06
C GLN A 238 -5.97 -0.62 4.73
N TRP A 239 -6.41 0.34 3.91
CA TRP A 239 -5.96 0.50 2.53
C TRP A 239 -5.32 1.87 2.30
N ILE A 240 -4.79 2.12 1.10
CA ILE A 240 -4.39 3.47 0.67
C ILE A 240 -5.37 3.90 -0.42
N HIS A 241 -6.04 5.02 -0.26
CA HIS A 241 -7.09 5.41 -1.21
C HIS A 241 -7.17 6.92 -1.40
N GLY A 242 -7.86 7.33 -2.46
CA GLY A 242 -8.18 8.73 -2.74
C GLY A 242 -9.24 9.30 -1.80
N THR A 243 -9.83 10.41 -2.17
CA THR A 243 -10.90 11.06 -1.40
C THR A 243 -12.06 11.46 -2.29
N VAL A 244 -13.12 12.03 -1.73
CA VAL A 244 -14.19 12.59 -2.57
C VAL A 244 -13.69 13.80 -3.36
N GLY A 245 -14.45 14.20 -4.37
CA GLY A 245 -14.10 15.37 -5.17
C GLY A 245 -13.45 15.08 -6.52
N TRP A 246 -13.38 16.14 -7.31
CA TRP A 246 -12.72 16.24 -8.60
C TRP A 246 -11.26 16.66 -8.42
N GLY A 247 -10.45 16.48 -9.45
CA GLY A 247 -9.03 16.84 -9.44
C GLY A 247 -8.83 18.34 -9.30
N ALA A 248 -9.71 19.14 -9.90
CA ALA A 248 -9.73 20.59 -9.76
C ALA A 248 -9.87 21.08 -8.30
N GLU A 249 -10.43 20.26 -7.41
CA GLU A 249 -10.61 20.60 -5.99
C GLU A 249 -9.36 20.30 -5.16
N GLY A 250 -8.41 19.55 -5.72
CA GLY A 250 -7.12 19.26 -5.13
C GLY A 250 -7.17 18.73 -3.69
N ASP A 251 -6.41 19.37 -2.81
CA ASP A 251 -6.27 18.97 -1.40
C ASP A 251 -7.42 19.45 -0.50
N ARG A 252 -8.44 20.12 -1.05
CA ARG A 252 -9.54 20.74 -0.28
C ARG A 252 -10.16 19.77 0.72
N TYR A 253 -10.45 18.54 0.28
CA TYR A 253 -11.07 17.54 1.14
C TYR A 253 -10.13 16.91 2.16
N ILE A 254 -8.82 16.87 1.89
CA ILE A 254 -7.80 16.49 2.88
C ILE A 254 -7.70 17.56 3.98
N ARG A 255 -7.73 18.85 3.60
CA ARG A 255 -7.72 19.97 4.56
C ARG A 255 -9.02 20.05 5.37
N TYR A 256 -10.19 19.83 4.75
CA TYR A 256 -11.45 19.79 5.50
C TYR A 256 -11.47 18.70 6.55
N THR A 257 -10.93 17.51 6.25
CA THR A 257 -10.84 16.44 7.24
C THR A 257 -9.89 16.74 8.41
N ARG A 258 -9.01 17.74 8.27
CA ARG A 258 -8.06 18.17 9.32
C ARG A 258 -8.55 19.38 10.15
N ASN A 259 -9.33 20.29 9.55
CA ASN A 259 -9.64 21.60 10.14
C ASN A 259 -10.99 21.73 10.84
N PHE A 260 -11.93 20.78 10.72
CA PHE A 260 -13.29 20.96 11.25
C PHE A 260 -13.72 19.86 12.22
N TRP A 261 -14.39 20.31 13.28
CA TRP A 261 -15.18 19.57 14.28
C TRP A 261 -16.40 18.82 13.71
N VAL A 262 -16.44 18.49 12.42
CA VAL A 262 -17.48 17.61 11.90
C VAL A 262 -16.98 16.18 11.99
N ASN A 263 -17.42 15.53 13.07
CA ASN A 263 -18.20 14.30 12.97
C ASN A 263 -19.19 14.39 11.78
N ILE A 264 -18.72 14.38 10.54
CA ILE A 264 -19.59 14.29 9.37
C ILE A 264 -19.93 12.80 9.27
N PHE A 265 -20.88 12.43 10.13
CA PHE A 265 -21.57 11.15 10.28
C PHE A 265 -20.86 10.14 11.18
N SER A 266 -21.64 9.37 11.91
CA SER A 266 -21.24 8.12 12.54
C SER A 266 -20.40 7.27 11.56
N ASN A 267 -19.07 7.35 11.71
CA ASN A 267 -17.97 6.61 11.04
C ASN A 267 -17.64 6.89 9.55
N PRO A 268 -16.77 7.89 9.23
CA PRO A 268 -16.12 7.98 7.92
C PRO A 268 -14.66 8.46 7.97
N ARG A 269 -14.05 8.55 9.16
CA ARG A 269 -12.60 8.37 9.29
C ARG A 269 -12.40 6.86 9.18
N SER A 270 -11.54 6.47 8.25
CA SER A 270 -11.30 5.08 7.85
C SER A 270 -11.20 4.12 9.04
N ALA A 271 -11.50 2.84 8.83
CA ALA A 271 -11.13 1.74 9.72
C ALA A 271 -9.59 1.54 9.75
N GLY A 272 -8.83 2.63 9.91
CA GLY A 272 -7.37 2.72 9.90
C GLY A 272 -6.68 2.89 8.54
N CYS A 273 -7.42 3.00 7.43
CA CYS A 273 -6.86 3.33 6.10
C CYS A 273 -6.14 4.69 6.08
N THR A 274 -5.28 4.90 5.09
CA THR A 274 -4.63 6.19 4.81
C THR A 274 -5.25 6.83 3.57
N ARG A 275 -5.76 8.05 3.71
CA ARG A 275 -6.46 8.78 2.65
C ARG A 275 -5.58 9.89 2.06
N VAL A 276 -5.37 9.91 0.75
CA VAL A 276 -4.68 10.99 0.03
C VAL A 276 -5.64 11.71 -0.92
N GLU A 277 -5.22 12.85 -1.49
CA GLU A 277 -6.02 13.52 -2.52
C GLU A 277 -6.02 12.74 -3.85
N ASN A 278 -7.00 13.01 -4.70
CA ASN A 278 -7.31 12.16 -5.85
C ASN A 278 -6.24 12.15 -6.95
N ARG A 279 -5.54 13.26 -7.17
CA ARG A 279 -4.47 13.32 -8.18
C ARG A 279 -3.23 12.59 -7.68
N ALA A 280 -2.91 12.70 -6.39
CA ALA A 280 -1.87 11.95 -5.71
C ALA A 280 -2.10 10.44 -5.83
N ILE A 281 -3.28 9.90 -5.46
CA ILE A 281 -3.51 8.44 -5.58
C ILE A 281 -3.46 7.96 -7.04
N ALA A 282 -3.86 8.79 -7.99
CA ALA A 282 -3.77 8.47 -9.40
C ALA A 282 -2.30 8.43 -9.88
N TYR A 283 -1.47 9.35 -9.41
CA TYR A 283 -0.02 9.31 -9.67
C TYR A 283 0.65 8.13 -8.97
N MET A 284 0.26 7.79 -7.74
CA MET A 284 0.71 6.57 -7.06
C MET A 284 0.35 5.32 -7.88
N ARG A 285 -0.88 5.22 -8.41
CA ARG A 285 -1.29 4.10 -9.29
C ARG A 285 -0.46 4.03 -10.58
N GLU A 286 0.00 5.18 -11.09
CA GLU A 286 0.84 5.25 -12.28
C GLU A 286 2.18 4.55 -12.07
N ILE A 287 2.82 4.76 -10.91
CA ILE A 287 4.19 4.31 -10.65
C ILE A 287 4.28 3.04 -9.79
N LEU A 288 3.26 2.75 -8.98
CA LEU A 288 3.28 1.64 -8.03
C LEU A 288 2.44 0.45 -8.53
N GLY A 289 3.07 -0.72 -8.62
CA GLY A 289 2.41 -2.00 -8.93
C GLY A 289 2.22 -2.89 -7.70
N PRO A 290 1.45 -3.99 -7.82
CA PRO A 290 1.48 -5.07 -6.83
C PRO A 290 2.92 -5.52 -6.51
N GLY A 291 3.16 -5.90 -5.26
CA GLY A 291 4.49 -6.24 -4.74
C GLY A 291 5.31 -5.03 -4.24
N THR A 292 4.87 -3.80 -4.51
CA THR A 292 5.50 -2.58 -3.96
C THR A 292 5.41 -2.56 -2.44
N GLU A 293 6.56 -2.36 -1.78
CA GLU A 293 6.65 -2.29 -0.33
C GLU A 293 6.00 -1.01 0.20
N VAL A 294 5.24 -1.14 1.29
CA VAL A 294 4.64 -0.04 2.06
C VAL A 294 5.04 -0.19 3.51
N VAL A 295 5.76 0.80 4.04
CA VAL A 295 6.23 0.82 5.42
C VAL A 295 5.49 1.94 6.16
N ARG A 296 4.68 1.58 7.15
CA ARG A 296 3.98 2.53 8.01
C ARG A 296 4.75 2.70 9.30
N VAL A 297 5.24 3.90 9.54
CA VAL A 297 6.04 4.26 10.71
C VAL A 297 5.38 5.37 11.50
N TYR A 298 5.86 5.54 12.72
CA TYR A 298 5.54 6.66 13.59
C TYR A 298 6.87 7.17 14.14
N ALA A 299 7.49 8.12 13.45
CA ALA A 299 8.90 8.48 13.63
C ALA A 299 9.10 10.00 13.65
N LEU A 300 10.14 10.43 14.36
CA LEU A 300 10.67 11.78 14.22
C LEU A 300 11.38 11.90 12.87
N GLU A 301 11.16 12.99 12.17
CA GLU A 301 11.81 13.29 10.90
C GLU A 301 13.09 14.08 11.11
N SER A 302 14.07 13.83 10.26
CA SER A 302 15.38 14.48 10.23
C SER A 302 15.95 14.38 8.82
N TYR A 303 17.11 14.98 8.60
CA TYR A 303 17.86 14.85 7.36
C TYR A 303 19.16 14.07 7.59
N MET A 304 19.61 13.34 6.57
CA MET A 304 20.98 12.84 6.46
C MET A 304 21.92 13.97 6.03
N ASP A 305 21.52 14.74 5.02
CA ASP A 305 22.13 16.00 4.59
C ASP A 305 21.14 17.15 4.81
N SER A 306 21.40 17.99 5.81
CA SER A 306 20.55 19.15 6.11
C SER A 306 20.48 20.18 4.98
N SER A 307 21.47 20.22 4.08
CA SER A 307 21.45 21.11 2.91
C SER A 307 20.54 20.61 1.80
N ARG A 308 20.26 19.30 1.76
CA ARG A 308 19.49 18.62 0.71
C ARG A 308 20.02 18.93 -0.69
N SER A 309 21.34 19.04 -0.79
CA SER A 309 22.04 19.48 -1.99
C SER A 309 21.75 18.58 -3.20
N ASP A 310 21.57 17.27 -2.97
CA ASP A 310 21.19 16.27 -3.98
C ASP A 310 19.78 16.48 -4.58
N TYR A 311 18.98 17.37 -4.00
CA TYR A 311 17.62 17.72 -4.45
C TYR A 311 17.51 19.14 -5.01
N ALA A 312 18.64 19.84 -5.23
CA ALA A 312 18.62 21.22 -5.73
C ALA A 312 17.87 21.37 -7.07
N ASP A 313 17.93 20.34 -7.94
CA ASP A 313 17.21 20.29 -9.22
C ASP A 313 15.71 19.94 -9.08
N GLN A 314 15.27 19.60 -7.87
CA GLN A 314 13.93 19.13 -7.54
C GLN A 314 13.16 20.09 -6.62
N ALA A 315 13.73 21.26 -6.33
CA ALA A 315 13.07 22.29 -5.52
C ALA A 315 11.72 22.76 -6.11
N ALA A 316 11.56 22.67 -7.44
CA ALA A 316 10.28 22.90 -8.11
C ALA A 316 9.53 21.57 -8.35
N PRO A 317 8.22 21.50 -8.05
CA PRO A 317 7.41 20.32 -8.35
C PRO A 317 7.41 19.96 -9.84
N ALA A 318 7.41 18.66 -10.15
CA ALA A 318 7.30 18.17 -11.52
C ALA A 318 5.85 18.11 -11.98
N ALA A 319 5.56 18.52 -13.21
CA ALA A 319 4.22 18.47 -13.78
C ALA A 319 3.90 17.05 -14.30
N TRP A 320 2.83 16.44 -13.80
CA TRP A 320 2.25 15.21 -14.35
C TRP A 320 0.87 15.47 -14.95
N ASN A 321 0.75 15.33 -16.27
CA ASN A 321 -0.50 15.51 -17.00
C ASN A 321 -1.35 14.24 -16.93
N TRP A 322 -2.62 14.38 -16.59
CA TRP A 322 -3.53 13.25 -16.42
C TRP A 322 -4.88 13.45 -17.09
N ILE A 323 -5.54 12.33 -17.40
CA ILE A 323 -6.92 12.24 -17.86
C ILE A 323 -7.61 11.14 -17.04
N LEU A 324 -8.66 11.49 -16.30
CA LEU A 324 -9.50 10.52 -15.61
C LEU A 324 -10.58 10.01 -16.58
N THR A 325 -10.71 8.69 -16.71
CA THR A 325 -11.66 8.06 -17.64
C THR A 325 -12.69 7.20 -16.90
N THR A 326 -13.79 6.88 -17.57
CA THR A 326 -14.86 6.00 -17.05
C THR A 326 -14.50 4.51 -17.07
N GLU A 327 -13.39 4.13 -17.70
CA GLU A 327 -12.99 2.73 -17.90
C GLU A 327 -12.56 2.05 -16.61
N GLY A 328 -12.90 0.77 -16.44
CA GLY A 328 -12.36 -0.09 -15.37
C GLY A 328 -12.97 0.15 -13.98
N VAL A 329 -14.22 0.61 -13.90
CA VAL A 329 -14.96 0.76 -12.63
C VAL A 329 -14.96 -0.56 -11.86
N GLN A 330 -14.66 -0.52 -10.55
CA GLN A 330 -14.53 -1.67 -9.64
C GLN A 330 -13.41 -2.68 -9.96
N GLN A 331 -12.64 -2.47 -11.02
CA GLN A 331 -11.59 -3.38 -11.48
C GLN A 331 -10.21 -2.77 -11.28
N ASP A 332 -9.15 -3.53 -11.58
CA ASP A 332 -7.81 -2.95 -11.78
C ASP A 332 -7.80 -2.12 -13.08
N GLY A 333 -8.42 -0.95 -13.01
CA GLY A 333 -8.68 -0.10 -14.16
C GLY A 333 -7.42 0.55 -14.74
N PRO A 334 -7.49 1.04 -15.99
CA PRO A 334 -6.37 1.69 -16.65
C PRO A 334 -5.86 2.92 -15.90
N LYS A 335 -4.54 3.14 -15.94
CA LYS A 335 -3.88 4.30 -15.34
C LYS A 335 -4.28 5.63 -16.03
N SER A 336 -4.12 6.74 -15.30
CA SER A 336 -4.61 8.07 -15.69
C SER A 336 -3.58 8.97 -16.40
N SER A 337 -2.34 8.54 -16.66
CA SER A 337 -1.39 9.37 -17.42
C SER A 337 -1.98 9.80 -18.77
N ARG A 338 -1.89 11.10 -19.11
CA ARG A 338 -2.45 11.65 -20.35
C ARG A 338 -1.92 10.93 -21.59
N SER A 339 -0.62 10.68 -21.66
CA SER A 339 -0.02 9.97 -22.80
C SER A 339 -0.57 8.56 -22.94
N SER A 340 -0.72 7.84 -21.81
CA SER A 340 -1.27 6.48 -21.78
C SER A 340 -2.75 6.43 -22.20
N VAL A 341 -3.55 7.40 -21.76
CA VAL A 341 -4.97 7.51 -22.12
C VAL A 341 -5.14 7.83 -23.61
N LEU A 342 -4.37 8.79 -24.14
CA LEU A 342 -4.42 9.16 -25.55
C LEU A 342 -3.94 8.02 -26.45
N ALA A 343 -2.89 7.29 -26.05
CA ALA A 343 -2.39 6.13 -26.79
C ALA A 343 -3.41 4.99 -26.89
N ARG A 344 -4.30 4.85 -25.91
CA ARG A 344 -5.42 3.89 -25.97
C ARG A 344 -6.58 4.35 -26.86
N GLY A 345 -6.55 5.56 -27.41
CA GLY A 345 -7.62 6.09 -28.26
C GLY A 345 -8.94 6.33 -27.51
N VAL A 346 -8.89 6.60 -26.20
CA VAL A 346 -10.11 6.81 -25.40
C VAL A 346 -10.87 8.03 -25.94
N PRO A 347 -12.16 7.90 -26.28
CA PRO A 347 -12.94 9.02 -26.82
C PRO A 347 -13.24 10.04 -25.72
N ARG A 348 -13.43 11.32 -26.12
CA ARG A 348 -13.73 12.42 -25.20
C ARG A 348 -14.96 12.16 -24.34
N SER A 349 -15.97 11.45 -24.87
CA SER A 349 -17.19 11.05 -24.14
C SER A 349 -16.93 10.12 -22.94
N ARG A 350 -15.76 9.48 -22.87
CA ARG A 350 -15.33 8.64 -21.74
C ARG A 350 -14.32 9.33 -20.82
N MET A 351 -13.99 10.60 -21.07
CA MET A 351 -13.09 11.40 -20.24
C MET A 351 -13.90 12.22 -19.24
N LEU A 352 -13.74 11.92 -17.96
CA LEU A 352 -14.41 12.61 -16.87
C LEU A 352 -13.75 13.96 -16.59
N GLU A 353 -12.43 14.00 -16.53
CA GLU A 353 -11.68 15.20 -16.18
C GLU A 353 -10.25 15.11 -16.72
N THR A 354 -9.60 16.26 -16.92
CA THR A 354 -8.19 16.36 -17.30
C THR A 354 -7.50 17.44 -16.48
N GLY A 355 -6.23 17.27 -16.16
CA GLY A 355 -5.50 18.29 -15.44
C GLY A 355 -4.01 18.01 -15.34
N VAL A 356 -3.37 18.78 -14.46
CA VAL A 356 -1.96 18.65 -14.11
C VAL A 356 -1.86 18.44 -12.60
N TYR A 357 -1.00 17.52 -12.19
CA TYR A 357 -0.61 17.34 -10.81
C TYR A 357 0.83 17.80 -10.63
N ALA A 358 1.07 18.65 -9.63
CA ALA A 358 2.40 19.09 -9.25
C ALA A 358 2.99 18.07 -8.27
N VAL A 359 3.80 17.15 -8.80
CA VAL A 359 4.48 16.11 -8.02
C VAL A 359 5.61 16.75 -7.24
N ASP A 360 5.43 16.86 -5.93
CA ASP A 360 6.50 17.28 -5.03
C ASP A 360 7.54 16.16 -4.92
N ARG A 361 8.81 16.51 -5.09
CA ARG A 361 9.95 15.58 -5.06
C ARG A 361 11.02 16.05 -4.08
N PHE A 362 10.75 17.13 -3.35
CA PHE A 362 11.71 17.72 -2.44
C PHE A 362 11.46 17.20 -1.02
N PRO A 363 12.49 16.71 -0.32
CA PRO A 363 12.31 16.17 1.02
C PRO A 363 12.15 17.27 2.06
N ASP A 364 10.97 17.35 2.67
CA ASP A 364 10.68 18.28 3.76
C ASP A 364 10.35 17.54 5.05
N ALA A 365 11.27 17.57 6.01
CA ALA A 365 11.09 17.01 7.34
C ALA A 365 10.13 17.89 8.16
N GLN A 366 9.09 17.27 8.71
CA GLN A 366 8.15 17.93 9.60
C GLN A 366 8.65 17.84 11.06
N PRO A 367 8.83 18.98 11.76
CA PRO A 367 9.25 18.98 13.15
C PRO A 367 8.15 18.48 14.08
N LEU A 368 8.57 18.00 15.26
CA LEU A 368 7.67 17.79 16.40
C LEU A 368 7.33 19.15 17.01
N ASP A 369 6.07 19.56 16.90
CA ASP A 369 5.51 20.77 17.48
C ASP A 369 4.47 20.40 18.54
N GLN A 370 4.89 20.43 19.81
CA GLN A 370 4.05 20.10 20.96
C GLN A 370 3.00 21.17 21.28
N MET A 371 3.11 22.37 20.69
CA MET A 371 2.12 23.44 20.86
C MET A 371 0.93 23.29 19.93
N ARG A 372 1.07 22.51 18.84
CA ARG A 372 -0.04 22.22 17.92
C ARG A 372 -0.83 21.01 18.39
N GLU A 373 -2.15 21.10 18.22
CA GLU A 373 -3.01 19.96 18.46
C GLU A 373 -2.57 18.76 17.61
N ALA A 374 -2.36 17.65 18.29
CA ALA A 374 -1.95 16.38 17.71
C ALA A 374 -2.78 15.96 16.50
N ARG A 375 -4.06 16.36 16.43
CA ARG A 375 -4.99 15.89 15.41
C ARG A 375 -4.80 16.49 14.01
N SER A 376 -3.85 17.41 13.83
CA SER A 376 -3.72 18.22 12.61
C SER A 376 -2.74 17.67 11.55
N GLY A 377 -2.02 16.57 11.83
CA GLY A 377 -0.90 16.10 11.00
C GLY A 377 0.32 17.03 10.98
N LYS A 378 0.16 18.26 11.48
CA LYS A 378 1.19 19.32 11.51
C LYS A 378 2.00 19.36 12.79
N SER A 379 1.63 18.59 13.81
CA SER A 379 2.32 18.51 15.09
C SER A 379 3.54 17.58 15.06
N GLY A 380 3.66 16.72 14.05
CA GLY A 380 4.62 15.61 14.09
C GLY A 380 4.32 14.56 15.17
N ASN A 381 3.11 14.58 15.74
CA ASN A 381 2.61 13.61 16.71
C ASN A 381 1.09 13.44 16.55
N THR A 382 0.67 12.86 15.43
CA THR A 382 -0.75 12.73 15.04
C THR A 382 -1.67 12.10 16.10
N TYR A 383 -1.12 11.19 16.92
CA TYR A 383 -1.84 10.43 17.95
C TYR A 383 -1.55 10.86 19.38
N SER A 384 -0.82 11.96 19.60
CA SER A 384 -0.47 12.44 20.95
C SER A 384 0.25 11.41 21.83
N ILE A 385 1.03 10.49 21.25
CA ILE A 385 1.77 9.53 22.10
C ILE A 385 2.81 10.28 22.94
N ASN A 386 3.26 9.66 24.03
CA ASN A 386 4.30 10.25 24.86
C ASN A 386 5.58 10.46 24.01
N PRO A 387 6.19 11.66 23.98
CA PRO A 387 7.43 11.92 23.27
C PRO A 387 8.56 10.92 23.56
N ALA A 388 8.60 10.36 24.79
CA ALA A 388 9.58 9.34 25.18
C ALA A 388 9.40 7.99 24.46
N GLU A 389 8.25 7.75 23.82
CA GLU A 389 7.99 6.55 23.03
C GLU A 389 8.53 6.65 21.59
N PHE A 390 8.91 7.84 21.13
CA PHE A 390 9.61 7.97 19.86
C PHE A 390 11.02 7.39 19.99
N GLN A 391 11.35 6.44 19.12
CA GLN A 391 12.68 5.82 19.08
C GLN A 391 13.26 5.93 17.68
N GLY A 392 14.50 6.43 17.62
CA GLY A 392 15.22 6.64 16.37
C GLY A 392 14.70 7.81 15.54
N ARG A 393 15.21 7.92 14.31
CA ARG A 393 14.89 8.98 13.36
C ARG A 393 14.66 8.41 11.97
N TYR A 394 13.75 9.05 11.23
CA TYR A 394 13.53 8.84 9.81
C TYR A 394 14.22 9.98 9.03
N LEU A 395 15.22 9.62 8.23
CA LEU A 395 15.98 10.51 7.36
C LEU A 395 15.21 10.68 6.04
N VAL A 396 14.43 11.76 5.93
CA VAL A 396 13.43 11.91 4.85
C VAL A 396 14.07 12.15 3.48
N ASP A 397 15.25 12.73 3.43
CA ASP A 397 16.07 12.95 2.23
C ASP A 397 16.75 11.68 1.72
N ALA A 398 16.94 10.68 2.58
CA ALA A 398 17.59 9.41 2.23
C ALA A 398 16.63 8.22 2.16
N GLY A 399 15.41 8.33 2.70
CA GLY A 399 14.50 7.19 2.81
C GLY A 399 15.01 6.11 3.79
N LEU A 400 15.81 6.51 4.79
CA LEU A 400 16.50 5.61 5.72
C LEU A 400 16.11 5.88 7.17
N PHE A 401 16.34 4.88 8.03
CA PHE A 401 16.04 4.95 9.45
C PHE A 401 17.29 4.72 10.31
N VAL A 402 17.47 5.56 11.33
CA VAL A 402 18.51 5.43 12.36
C VAL A 402 17.86 4.95 13.63
N ASN A 403 18.23 3.76 14.12
CA ASN A 403 17.76 3.20 15.40
C ASN A 403 16.23 3.19 15.60
N TYR A 404 15.46 3.15 14.51
CA TYR A 404 14.00 3.22 14.58
C TYR A 404 13.39 1.96 15.19
N ARG A 405 12.41 2.16 16.06
CA ARG A 405 11.49 1.12 16.53
C ARG A 405 10.08 1.68 16.61
N HIS A 406 9.09 0.82 16.32
CA HIS A 406 7.69 1.19 16.50
C HIS A 406 7.39 1.50 17.99
N PRO A 407 6.67 2.59 18.29
CA PRO A 407 6.17 2.86 19.64
C PRO A 407 5.37 1.68 20.19
N GLY A 408 5.61 1.33 21.46
CA GLY A 408 4.99 0.16 22.09
C GLY A 408 3.48 0.29 22.29
N SER A 409 2.98 1.51 22.46
CA SER A 409 1.56 1.82 22.63
C SER A 409 0.72 1.69 21.35
N LEU A 410 1.34 1.66 20.17
CA LEU A 410 0.63 1.66 18.89
C LEU A 410 0.50 0.25 18.30
N PRO A 411 -0.64 -0.07 17.68
CA PRO A 411 -0.85 -1.39 17.09
C PRO A 411 0.00 -1.58 15.83
N ARG A 412 0.34 -2.85 15.59
CA ARG A 412 1.22 -3.29 14.51
C ARG A 412 0.53 -4.38 13.72
N GLY A 413 0.60 -4.28 12.40
CA GLY A 413 0.13 -5.27 11.45
C GLY A 413 1.21 -5.61 10.44
N GLY A 414 0.81 -6.19 9.31
CA GLY A 414 1.75 -6.51 8.25
C GLY A 414 2.53 -7.80 8.48
N PHE A 415 3.73 -7.86 7.90
CA PHE A 415 4.68 -8.94 8.14
C PHE A 415 5.11 -8.96 9.62
N GLN A 416 5.24 -10.15 10.21
CA GLN A 416 5.58 -10.35 11.63
C GLN A 416 7.04 -10.01 12.01
N GLU A 417 7.81 -9.42 11.11
CA GLU A 417 9.21 -9.07 11.39
C GLU A 417 9.29 -7.89 12.35
N SER A 418 10.10 -8.04 13.41
CA SER A 418 10.25 -7.03 14.46
C SER A 418 11.15 -5.85 14.05
N GLN A 419 11.84 -5.95 12.93
CA GLN A 419 12.82 -4.97 12.45
C GLN A 419 12.52 -4.53 11.01
N LEU A 420 12.89 -3.29 10.70
CA LEU A 420 12.91 -2.81 9.33
C LEU A 420 13.96 -3.57 8.49
N PRO A 421 13.71 -3.77 7.18
CA PRO A 421 14.69 -4.35 6.25
C PRO A 421 16.02 -3.59 6.25
N ASP A 422 17.12 -4.31 6.04
CA ASP A 422 18.49 -3.74 6.02
C ASP A 422 18.64 -2.56 5.07
N TYR A 423 18.01 -2.60 3.91
CA TYR A 423 18.09 -1.53 2.91
C TYR A 423 17.42 -0.22 3.37
N LEU A 424 16.55 -0.27 4.38
CA LEU A 424 15.93 0.91 5.01
C LEU A 424 16.67 1.37 6.27
N ARG A 425 17.71 0.67 6.70
CA ARG A 425 18.42 0.97 7.95
C ARG A 425 19.77 1.61 7.64
N THR A 426 20.13 2.57 8.47
CA THR A 426 21.49 3.10 8.52
C THR A 426 21.96 3.17 9.97
N ARG A 427 23.28 3.18 10.15
CA ARG A 427 23.93 3.26 11.45
C ARG A 427 23.75 4.63 12.08
#